data_AF-A0A8T0EE01-F1
#
_entry.id   AF-A0A8T0EE01-F1
#
_cell.length_a   1.000
_cell.length_b   1.000
_cell.length_c   1.000
_cell.angle_alpha   90.00
_cell.angle_beta   90.00
_cell.angle_gamma   90.00
#
_symmetry.space_group_name_H-M   'P 1'
#
loop_
_entity.id
_entity.type
_entity.pdbx_description
1 polymer ?
#
loop_
_entity_poly.entity_id
_entity_poly.type
_entity_poly.pdbx_seq_one_letter_code
_entity_poly.pdbx_strand_id
1 'polypeptide(L)'
;MGRPEITSLTSSFYVLYYDDIVDGVYWTALSERFVPRGFDDYDIKLWKRFLNSTDVLKVEEGCGRMQNRLVTLAEGGKSCCRYRHNNDQIQGEIFSFYLGRLLGIRNLSPSSLALVDARTRRWSSAASQIALAQWSSERPVVLTQFVENLQPAYIPQHFREKDKRRLHPIFQDLGNLTASDISELVQWTDLVVFDYLTANLDRVVNNLYNERWNPGMMKQPTHNLAKTPEGLLLFLDNESGLLHGYRLLEKYEHFHRALLDGLCVFKKDTVDAVDKLHHGNVGHLLKKSFLENDPGMFDWLPFLPDRSLKTLRKRIAHVHEHIRTCKSRFAPDSVVLEAPIIN
;
A
#
# COMPACT_ATOMS: atom_id res chain seq x y z
N MET A 1 47.40 -22.07 16.57
CA MET A 1 47.45 -21.62 15.16
C MET A 1 46.02 -21.65 14.63
N GLY A 2 45.16 -20.67 14.91
CA GLY A 2 45.27 -19.29 14.42
C GLY A 2 44.63 -19.20 13.03
N ARG A 3 43.30 -19.33 12.94
CA ARG A 3 42.54 -19.12 11.70
C ARG A 3 42.56 -17.61 11.36
N PRO A 4 42.71 -17.22 10.09
CA PRO A 4 42.76 -15.81 9.73
C PRO A 4 41.38 -15.17 9.93
N GLU A 5 41.39 -14.03 10.61
CA GLU A 5 40.28 -13.09 10.74
C GLU A 5 39.86 -12.58 9.36
N ILE A 6 38.56 -12.62 9.08
CA ILE A 6 37.95 -11.89 7.98
C ILE A 6 37.89 -10.43 8.42
N THR A 7 38.91 -9.67 8.02
CA THR A 7 38.99 -8.24 8.25
C THR A 7 38.01 -7.50 7.34
N SER A 8 37.13 -6.73 7.99
CA SER A 8 36.64 -5.42 7.57
C SER A 8 36.15 -5.27 6.11
N LEU A 9 34.84 -5.35 5.92
CA LEU A 9 34.18 -4.73 4.77
C LEU A 9 34.33 -3.21 4.89
N THR A 10 35.25 -2.66 4.12
CA THR A 10 35.42 -1.22 3.95
C THR A 10 34.12 -0.61 3.41
N SER A 11 33.54 0.33 4.17
CA SER A 11 32.44 1.19 3.77
C SER A 11 32.85 2.03 2.55
N SER A 12 32.59 1.51 1.35
CA SER A 12 32.63 2.32 0.13
C SER A 12 31.44 3.29 0.18
N PHE A 13 31.73 4.57 0.34
CA PHE A 13 30.74 5.63 0.14
C PHE A 13 30.40 5.66 -1.35
N TYR A 14 29.31 5.00 -1.74
CA TYR A 14 28.74 5.16 -3.09
C TYR A 14 28.21 6.59 -3.21
N VAL A 15 28.85 7.37 -4.08
CA VAL A 15 28.28 8.64 -4.54
C VAL A 15 27.19 8.28 -5.55
N LEU A 16 25.93 8.60 -5.25
CA LEU A 16 24.82 8.43 -6.18
C LEU A 16 24.77 9.64 -7.10
N TYR A 17 24.88 9.41 -8.41
CA TYR A 17 24.62 10.45 -9.39
C TYR A 17 23.11 10.55 -9.66
N TYR A 18 22.67 11.71 -10.15
CA TYR A 18 21.27 11.94 -10.45
C TYR A 18 20.66 10.89 -11.40
N ASP A 19 21.40 10.53 -12.46
CA ASP A 19 21.00 9.51 -13.44
C ASP A 19 20.99 8.07 -12.85
N ASP A 20 21.65 7.86 -11.71
CA ASP A 20 21.57 6.59 -10.98
C ASP A 20 20.25 6.46 -10.20
N ILE A 21 19.55 7.57 -9.96
CA ILE A 21 18.34 7.61 -9.12
C ILE A 21 17.09 7.43 -9.98
N VAL A 22 17.00 8.14 -11.11
CA VAL A 22 15.85 8.11 -12.03
C VAL A 22 16.28 8.00 -13.49
N ASP A 23 15.46 7.33 -14.29
CA ASP A 23 15.51 7.29 -15.76
C ASP A 23 14.19 7.87 -16.29
N GLY A 24 14.23 9.14 -16.72
CA GLY A 24 13.04 9.90 -17.05
C GLY A 24 12.06 9.93 -15.87
N VAL A 25 10.84 9.42 -16.05
CA VAL A 25 9.83 9.35 -14.98
C VAL A 25 9.89 8.08 -14.13
N TYR A 26 10.91 7.25 -14.31
CA TYR A 26 11.02 5.98 -13.60
C TYR A 26 12.10 6.00 -12.53
N TRP A 27 11.84 5.35 -11.40
CA TRP A 27 12.93 4.94 -10.51
C TRP A 27 13.83 3.94 -11.23
N THR A 28 15.14 4.05 -11.06
CA THR A 28 16.08 3.05 -11.60
C THR A 28 16.03 1.76 -10.80
N ALA A 29 16.57 0.69 -11.38
CA ALA A 29 16.77 -0.58 -10.67
C ALA A 29 17.68 -0.44 -9.44
N LEU A 30 18.55 0.58 -9.38
CA LEU A 30 19.37 0.85 -8.19
C LEU A 30 18.52 1.45 -7.07
N SER A 31 17.71 2.46 -7.37
CA SER A 31 16.78 3.07 -6.42
C SER A 31 15.82 2.05 -5.82
N GLU A 32 15.27 1.16 -6.64
CA GLU A 32 14.37 0.11 -6.17
C GLU A 32 15.06 -0.95 -5.30
N ARG A 33 16.37 -1.18 -5.44
CA ARG A 33 17.14 -2.11 -4.57
C ARG A 33 17.29 -1.62 -3.14
N PHE A 34 17.13 -0.32 -2.88
CA PHE A 34 17.13 0.20 -1.51
C PHE A 34 15.82 -0.09 -0.77
N VAL A 35 14.76 -0.48 -1.48
CA VAL A 35 13.48 -0.81 -0.88
C VAL A 35 13.53 -2.24 -0.30
N PRO A 36 13.14 -2.45 0.96
CA PRO A 36 13.02 -3.80 1.50
C PRO A 36 12.03 -4.64 0.69
N ARG A 37 12.28 -5.96 0.59
CA ARG A 37 11.55 -6.88 -0.31
C ARG A 37 10.01 -6.78 -0.21
N GLY A 38 9.49 -6.48 0.98
CA GLY A 38 8.07 -6.53 1.28
C GLY A 38 7.52 -7.95 1.21
N PHE A 39 6.20 -8.05 0.98
CA PHE A 39 5.48 -9.32 0.87
C PHE A 39 5.17 -9.64 -0.59
N ASP A 40 5.63 -10.78 -1.08
CA ASP A 40 5.34 -11.28 -2.41
C ASP A 40 4.23 -12.36 -2.41
N ASP A 41 3.95 -12.94 -3.57
CA ASP A 41 2.89 -13.95 -3.71
C ASP A 41 3.21 -15.25 -2.96
N TYR A 42 4.49 -15.53 -2.71
CA TYR A 42 4.91 -16.68 -1.92
C TYR A 42 4.54 -16.48 -0.45
N ASP A 43 4.83 -15.31 0.11
CA ASP A 43 4.46 -14.97 1.51
C ASP A 43 2.94 -15.06 1.72
N ILE A 44 2.15 -14.60 0.75
CA ILE A 44 0.69 -14.63 0.83
C ILE A 44 0.16 -16.06 0.81
N LYS A 45 0.67 -16.89 -0.10
CA LYS A 45 0.30 -18.31 -0.15
C LYS A 45 0.69 -19.04 1.13
N LEU A 46 1.87 -18.73 1.69
CA LEU A 46 2.32 -19.30 2.95
C LEU A 46 1.40 -18.89 4.11
N TRP A 47 1.06 -17.60 4.22
CA TRP A 47 0.15 -17.10 5.25
C TRP A 47 -1.24 -17.74 5.17
N LYS A 48 -1.80 -17.87 3.96
CA LYS A 48 -3.12 -18.50 3.76
C LYS A 48 -3.11 -19.98 4.10
N ARG A 49 -2.06 -20.71 3.71
CA ARG A 49 -1.88 -22.12 4.12
C ARG A 49 -1.79 -22.25 5.63
N PHE A 50 -1.01 -21.37 6.25
CA PHE A 50 -0.85 -21.31 7.70
C PHE A 50 -2.19 -21.09 8.42
N LEU A 51 -2.98 -20.09 7.99
CA LEU A 51 -4.32 -19.83 8.55
C LEU A 51 -5.30 -21.00 8.37
N ASN A 52 -5.14 -21.80 7.32
CA ASN A 52 -5.99 -22.96 7.08
C ASN A 52 -5.61 -24.18 7.93
N SER A 53 -4.38 -24.25 8.42
CA SER A 53 -3.88 -25.37 9.24
C SER A 53 -3.81 -25.06 10.74
N THR A 54 -4.01 -23.82 11.17
CA THR A 54 -3.88 -23.40 12.56
C THR A 54 -5.22 -23.01 13.19
N ASP A 55 -5.35 -23.33 14.47
CA ASP A 55 -6.47 -22.90 15.32
C ASP A 55 -6.14 -21.54 16.00
N VAL A 56 -7.18 -20.85 16.47
CA VAL A 56 -7.08 -19.59 17.24
C VAL A 56 -7.04 -19.91 18.72
N LEU A 57 -5.97 -19.53 19.41
CA LEU A 57 -5.83 -19.73 20.85
C LEU A 57 -6.39 -18.57 21.67
N LYS A 58 -6.18 -17.35 21.21
CA LYS A 58 -6.49 -16.15 21.98
C LYS A 58 -6.94 -15.02 21.06
N VAL A 59 -7.96 -14.31 21.51
CA VAL A 59 -8.50 -13.10 20.90
C VAL A 59 -8.44 -12.01 21.96
N GLU A 60 -7.71 -10.92 21.72
CA GLU A 60 -7.52 -9.86 22.70
C GLU A 60 -7.55 -8.46 22.05
N GLU A 61 -7.74 -7.43 22.86
CA GLU A 61 -7.74 -6.06 22.37
C GLU A 61 -6.41 -5.70 21.69
N GLY A 62 -6.49 -5.03 20.55
CA GLY A 62 -5.33 -4.66 19.75
C GLY A 62 -5.72 -4.27 18.34
N CYS A 63 -4.72 -3.88 17.54
CA CYS A 63 -4.91 -3.51 16.13
C CYS A 63 -5.83 -2.28 15.93
N GLY A 64 -5.71 -1.29 16.80
CA GLY A 64 -6.32 0.03 16.66
C GLY A 64 -7.73 0.11 17.26
N ARG A 65 -8.77 -0.18 16.47
CA ARG A 65 -10.17 0.09 16.85
C ARG A 65 -10.72 -0.89 17.89
N MET A 66 -11.73 -0.43 18.64
CA MET A 66 -12.39 -1.17 19.73
C MET A 66 -12.91 -2.56 19.34
N GLN A 67 -13.31 -2.81 18.09
CA GLN A 67 -13.78 -4.13 17.63
C GLN A 67 -12.71 -4.98 16.94
N ASN A 68 -11.56 -4.39 16.60
CA ASN A 68 -10.43 -5.14 16.08
C ASN A 68 -9.81 -5.95 17.22
N ARG A 69 -9.24 -7.10 16.89
CA ARG A 69 -8.56 -7.93 17.89
C ARG A 69 -7.21 -8.36 17.37
N LEU A 70 -6.26 -8.47 18.30
CA LEU A 70 -5.07 -9.26 18.10
C LEU A 70 -5.43 -10.72 18.32
N VAL A 71 -5.17 -11.55 17.31
CA VAL A 71 -5.41 -12.99 17.32
C VAL A 71 -4.07 -13.69 17.46
N THR A 72 -3.93 -14.56 18.46
CA THR A 72 -2.78 -15.46 18.61
C THR A 72 -3.16 -16.85 18.13
N LEU A 73 -2.35 -17.42 17.26
CA LEU A 73 -2.60 -18.69 16.58
C LEU A 73 -1.82 -19.83 17.27
N ALA A 74 -2.35 -21.05 17.21
CA ALA A 74 -1.83 -22.22 17.94
C ALA A 74 -0.41 -22.61 17.58
N GLU A 75 -0.10 -22.57 16.29
CA GLU A 75 1.22 -22.90 15.76
C GLU A 75 2.21 -21.70 15.82
N GLY A 76 1.89 -20.69 16.64
CA GLY A 76 2.63 -19.45 16.76
C GLY A 76 2.12 -18.35 15.82
N GLY A 77 2.74 -17.17 15.88
CA GLY A 77 2.32 -16.03 15.07
C GLY A 77 1.06 -15.32 15.56
N LYS A 78 0.85 -14.12 15.02
CA LYS A 78 -0.24 -13.22 15.40
C LYS A 78 -0.90 -12.66 14.15
N SER A 79 -2.17 -12.32 14.26
CA SER A 79 -2.92 -11.64 13.21
C SER A 79 -3.70 -10.46 13.77
N CYS A 80 -3.70 -9.35 13.05
CA CYS A 80 -4.72 -8.35 13.22
C CYS A 80 -6.01 -8.83 12.55
N CYS A 81 -7.02 -9.10 13.38
CA CYS A 81 -8.35 -9.46 12.95
C CYS A 81 -9.27 -8.24 12.90
N ARG A 82 -9.76 -7.92 11.71
CA ARG A 82 -10.68 -6.80 11.47
C ARG A 82 -12.10 -7.31 11.38
N TYR A 83 -12.90 -6.92 12.35
CA TYR A 83 -14.32 -7.24 12.46
C TYR A 83 -15.16 -5.99 12.26
N ARG A 84 -16.20 -6.06 11.44
CA ARG A 84 -17.14 -4.94 11.22
C ARG A 84 -18.54 -5.46 11.06
N HIS A 85 -19.52 -4.72 11.56
CA HIS A 85 -20.94 -5.03 11.28
C HIS A 85 -21.32 -4.80 9.82
N ASN A 86 -20.75 -3.78 9.18
CA ASN A 86 -20.97 -3.49 7.77
C ASN A 86 -20.00 -4.27 6.86
N ASN A 87 -20.49 -4.75 5.72
CA ASN A 87 -19.67 -5.37 4.67
C ASN A 87 -18.74 -4.37 3.99
N ASP A 88 -19.12 -3.09 3.82
CA ASP A 88 -18.30 -2.15 3.03
C ASP A 88 -16.86 -2.05 3.53
N GLN A 89 -16.64 -2.13 4.83
CA GLN A 89 -15.31 -2.00 5.42
C GLN A 89 -14.49 -3.28 5.27
N ILE A 90 -15.12 -4.44 5.39
CA ILE A 90 -14.48 -5.74 5.10
C ILE A 90 -14.13 -5.82 3.61
N GLN A 91 -15.04 -5.40 2.73
CA GLN A 91 -14.81 -5.29 1.30
C GLN A 91 -13.70 -4.29 0.99
N GLY A 92 -13.75 -3.11 1.59
CA GLY A 92 -12.73 -2.07 1.42
C GLY A 92 -11.35 -2.59 1.76
N GLU A 93 -11.22 -3.33 2.87
CA GLU A 93 -9.97 -3.94 3.26
C GLU A 93 -9.47 -4.97 2.25
N ILE A 94 -10.26 -6.03 2.02
CA ILE A 94 -9.80 -7.19 1.25
C ILE A 94 -9.63 -6.87 -0.24
N PHE A 95 -10.50 -6.04 -0.82
CA PHE A 95 -10.36 -5.65 -2.22
C PHE A 95 -9.25 -4.61 -2.42
N SER A 96 -8.94 -3.78 -1.42
CA SER A 96 -7.73 -2.94 -1.48
C SER A 96 -6.47 -3.80 -1.41
N PHE A 97 -6.46 -4.87 -0.60
CA PHE A 97 -5.37 -5.85 -0.62
C PHE A 97 -5.19 -6.46 -2.02
N TYR A 98 -6.25 -6.99 -2.64
CA TYR A 98 -6.14 -7.56 -3.99
C TYR A 98 -5.75 -6.53 -5.06
N LEU A 99 -6.27 -5.29 -4.98
CA LEU A 99 -5.87 -4.23 -5.91
C LEU A 99 -4.38 -3.93 -5.77
N GLY A 100 -3.86 -3.86 -4.54
CA GLY A 100 -2.43 -3.68 -4.30
C GLY A 100 -1.60 -4.82 -4.92
N ARG A 101 -2.08 -6.07 -4.87
CA ARG A 101 -1.44 -7.20 -5.57
C ARG A 101 -1.42 -7.02 -7.08
N LEU A 102 -2.56 -6.62 -7.67
CA LEU A 102 -2.66 -6.34 -9.10
C LEU A 102 -1.74 -5.19 -9.53
N LEU A 103 -1.43 -4.26 -8.63
CA LEU A 103 -0.50 -3.14 -8.83
C LEU A 103 0.98 -3.50 -8.58
N GLY A 104 1.28 -4.72 -8.12
CA GLY A 104 2.64 -5.12 -7.75
C GLY A 104 3.14 -4.53 -6.42
N ILE A 105 2.25 -3.99 -5.59
CA ILE A 105 2.60 -3.36 -4.31
C ILE A 105 2.85 -4.43 -3.26
N ARG A 106 4.03 -4.38 -2.65
CA ARG A 106 4.53 -5.33 -1.63
C ARG A 106 4.44 -4.80 -0.20
N ASN A 107 3.89 -3.60 -0.03
CA ASN A 107 3.73 -2.88 1.23
C ASN A 107 2.47 -3.29 2.02
N LEU A 108 1.70 -4.24 1.50
CA LEU A 108 0.49 -4.76 2.15
C LEU A 108 0.78 -6.11 2.77
N SER A 109 0.58 -6.20 4.09
CA SER A 109 0.76 -7.45 4.82
C SER A 109 -0.23 -8.53 4.34
N PRO A 110 0.20 -9.80 4.24
CA PRO A 110 -0.66 -10.90 3.82
C PRO A 110 -1.99 -10.92 4.55
N SER A 111 -3.08 -10.95 3.79
CA SER A 111 -4.44 -10.87 4.33
C SER A 111 -5.31 -11.98 3.74
N SER A 112 -6.20 -12.52 4.56
CA SER A 112 -7.17 -13.53 4.17
C SER A 112 -8.50 -13.31 4.89
N LEU A 113 -9.58 -13.74 4.28
CA LEU A 113 -10.88 -13.80 4.91
C LEU A 113 -11.03 -15.07 5.74
N ALA A 114 -11.79 -14.96 6.82
CA ALA A 114 -12.28 -16.09 7.61
C ALA A 114 -13.70 -15.79 8.10
N LEU A 115 -14.47 -16.84 8.39
CA LEU A 115 -15.73 -16.73 9.13
C LEU A 115 -15.48 -16.96 10.60
N VAL A 116 -15.97 -16.06 11.44
CA VAL A 116 -15.98 -16.24 12.90
C VAL A 116 -17.10 -17.19 13.26
N ASP A 117 -16.80 -18.36 13.82
CA ASP A 117 -17.80 -19.24 14.40
C ASP A 117 -17.19 -20.02 15.56
N ALA A 118 -17.58 -19.65 16.79
CA ALA A 118 -17.08 -20.24 18.04
C ALA A 118 -17.40 -21.73 18.21
N ARG A 119 -18.28 -22.31 17.37
CA ARG A 119 -18.58 -23.75 17.36
C ARG A 119 -17.58 -24.54 16.52
N THR A 120 -16.86 -23.87 15.62
CA THR A 120 -15.86 -24.52 14.76
C THR A 120 -14.55 -24.70 15.50
N ARG A 121 -13.80 -25.76 15.14
CA ARG A 121 -12.49 -26.07 15.71
C ARG A 121 -11.54 -24.87 15.72
N ARG A 122 -11.55 -24.06 14.64
CA ARG A 122 -10.68 -22.90 14.50
C ARG A 122 -10.86 -21.91 15.65
N TRP A 123 -12.08 -21.66 16.12
CA TRP A 123 -12.37 -20.55 17.04
C TRP A 123 -12.80 -21.02 18.44
N SER A 124 -13.07 -22.31 18.64
CA SER A 124 -13.66 -22.83 19.87
C SER A 124 -12.83 -22.53 21.11
N SER A 125 -11.50 -22.57 21.01
CA SER A 125 -10.60 -22.26 22.13
C SER A 125 -10.67 -20.80 22.58
N ALA A 126 -11.13 -19.90 21.71
CA ALA A 126 -11.29 -18.47 21.99
C ALA A 126 -12.76 -18.02 22.12
N ALA A 127 -13.70 -18.97 22.31
CA ALA A 127 -15.14 -18.69 22.30
C ALA A 127 -15.56 -17.63 23.33
N SER A 128 -15.00 -17.65 24.54
CA SER A 128 -15.31 -16.68 25.58
C SER A 128 -14.83 -15.28 25.22
N GLN A 129 -13.64 -15.16 24.63
CA GLN A 129 -13.09 -13.87 24.17
C GLN A 129 -13.87 -13.31 22.97
N ILE A 130 -14.35 -14.17 22.07
CA ILE A 130 -15.23 -13.78 20.95
C ILE A 130 -16.56 -13.24 21.50
N ALA A 131 -17.14 -13.90 22.52
CA ALA A 131 -18.36 -13.43 23.17
C ALA A 131 -18.15 -12.08 23.88
N LEU A 132 -17.02 -11.91 24.59
CA LEU A 132 -16.63 -10.63 25.21
C LEU A 132 -16.40 -9.53 24.16
N ALA A 133 -15.87 -9.89 22.98
CA ALA A 133 -15.72 -8.97 21.85
C ALA A 133 -17.04 -8.63 21.14
N GLN A 134 -18.14 -9.28 21.53
CA GLN A 134 -19.47 -9.14 20.92
C GLN A 134 -19.48 -9.41 19.41
N TRP A 135 -18.63 -10.35 18.97
CA TRP A 135 -18.59 -10.76 17.58
C TRP A 135 -19.71 -11.75 17.27
N SER A 136 -20.44 -11.49 16.19
CA SER A 136 -21.49 -12.38 15.71
C SER A 136 -20.90 -13.61 15.03
N SER A 137 -21.57 -14.76 15.20
CA SER A 137 -21.26 -15.98 14.44
C SER A 137 -21.49 -15.77 12.96
N GLU A 138 -20.77 -16.54 12.15
CA GLU A 138 -20.81 -16.53 10.69
C GLU A 138 -20.50 -15.17 10.06
N ARG A 139 -19.81 -14.30 10.81
CA ARG A 139 -19.38 -12.99 10.31
C ARG A 139 -18.03 -13.10 9.60
N PRO A 140 -17.90 -12.57 8.36
CA PRO A 140 -16.61 -12.45 7.70
C PRO A 140 -15.72 -11.43 8.42
N VAL A 141 -14.46 -11.82 8.63
CA VAL A 141 -13.38 -10.98 9.16
C VAL A 141 -12.17 -11.06 8.25
N VAL A 142 -11.33 -10.02 8.28
CA VAL A 142 -10.01 -10.05 7.61
C VAL A 142 -8.94 -10.35 8.65
N LEU A 143 -8.17 -11.42 8.41
CA LEU A 143 -6.99 -11.82 9.15
C LEU A 143 -5.74 -11.36 8.41
N THR A 144 -5.17 -10.24 8.84
CA THR A 144 -3.91 -9.70 8.32
C THR A 144 -2.75 -10.15 9.19
N GLN A 145 -1.65 -10.61 8.61
CA GLN A 145 -0.45 -11.00 9.36
C GLN A 145 0.03 -9.80 10.21
N PHE A 146 0.25 -10.05 11.51
CA PHE A 146 0.74 -9.03 12.44
C PHE A 146 2.24 -8.83 12.22
N VAL A 147 2.67 -7.57 12.19
CA VAL A 147 4.09 -7.19 12.09
C VAL A 147 4.47 -6.45 13.36
N GLU A 148 5.53 -6.91 14.01
CA GLU A 148 6.00 -6.37 15.29
C GLU A 148 6.94 -5.17 15.08
N ASN A 149 7.16 -4.39 16.15
CA ASN A 149 8.16 -3.32 16.22
C ASN A 149 8.02 -2.23 15.15
N LEU A 150 6.78 -1.93 14.78
CA LEU A 150 6.47 -0.87 13.82
C LEU A 150 6.74 0.52 14.40
N GLN A 151 7.38 1.36 13.61
CA GLN A 151 7.65 2.76 13.91
C GLN A 151 6.69 3.67 13.15
N PRO A 152 6.37 4.86 13.68
CA PRO A 152 5.57 5.84 12.95
C PRO A 152 6.24 6.24 11.61
N ALA A 153 5.44 6.36 10.55
CA ALA A 153 5.90 6.89 9.27
C ALA A 153 5.47 8.35 9.09
N TYR A 154 6.34 9.19 8.54
CA TYR A 154 6.11 10.63 8.38
C TYR A 154 6.02 10.99 6.91
N ILE A 155 5.18 11.96 6.57
CA ILE A 155 5.03 12.44 5.20
C ILE A 155 6.37 13.03 4.73
N PRO A 156 6.96 12.65 3.58
CA PRO A 156 8.19 13.23 3.05
C PRO A 156 8.04 14.73 2.79
N GLN A 157 9.14 15.48 2.89
CA GLN A 157 9.13 16.94 2.72
C GLN A 157 8.50 17.37 1.39
N HIS A 158 8.76 16.61 0.32
CA HIS A 158 8.17 16.73 -1.01
C HIS A 158 6.64 16.80 -1.03
N PHE A 159 5.97 16.23 -0.02
CA PHE A 159 4.52 16.17 0.04
C PHE A 159 3.87 17.06 1.10
N ARG A 160 4.67 17.76 1.92
CA ARG A 160 4.17 18.57 3.05
C ARG A 160 3.62 19.92 2.60
N GLU A 161 4.48 20.76 2.03
CA GLU A 161 4.18 22.17 1.74
C GLU A 161 3.24 22.32 0.55
N LYS A 162 2.09 22.99 0.74
CA LYS A 162 1.03 23.14 -0.28
C LYS A 162 1.54 23.60 -1.64
N ASP A 163 2.37 24.65 -1.68
CA ASP A 163 2.82 25.29 -2.93
C ASP A 163 4.07 24.61 -3.55
N LYS A 164 4.67 23.65 -2.83
CA LYS A 164 5.85 22.90 -3.28
C LYS A 164 5.59 21.39 -3.34
N ARG A 165 4.33 20.97 -3.21
CA ARG A 165 3.95 19.57 -3.17
C ARG A 165 4.19 18.93 -4.53
N ARG A 166 5.34 18.28 -4.68
CA ARG A 166 5.73 17.61 -5.93
C ARG A 166 6.89 16.65 -5.71
N LEU A 167 7.01 15.71 -6.62
CA LEU A 167 8.19 14.87 -6.81
C LEU A 167 8.37 14.67 -8.32
N HIS A 168 9.24 15.48 -8.91
CA HIS A 168 9.58 15.42 -10.32
C HIS A 168 10.97 14.80 -10.53
N PRO A 169 11.25 14.24 -11.72
CA PRO A 169 12.58 13.80 -12.08
C PRO A 169 13.42 15.03 -12.46
N ILE A 170 13.84 15.79 -11.45
CA ILE A 170 14.75 16.93 -11.58
C ILE A 170 15.69 16.97 -10.37
N PHE A 171 16.86 17.58 -10.55
CA PHE A 171 17.89 17.65 -9.53
C PHE A 171 17.42 18.31 -8.23
N GLN A 172 16.55 19.33 -8.29
CA GLN A 172 16.06 20.03 -7.10
C GLN A 172 15.26 19.12 -6.16
N ASP A 173 14.57 18.11 -6.71
CA ASP A 173 13.75 17.21 -5.94
C ASP A 173 14.55 15.96 -5.51
N LEU A 174 15.61 15.57 -6.24
CA LEU A 174 16.28 14.27 -6.07
C LEU A 174 17.79 14.32 -5.75
N GLY A 175 18.48 15.43 -6.01
CA GLY A 175 19.94 15.49 -6.09
C GLY A 175 20.71 15.31 -4.78
N ASN A 176 20.05 15.50 -3.62
CA ASN A 176 20.68 15.43 -2.30
C ASN A 176 20.08 14.34 -1.41
N LEU A 177 19.44 13.33 -2.00
CA LEU A 177 18.79 12.25 -1.26
C LEU A 177 19.79 11.18 -0.84
N THR A 178 19.65 10.69 0.39
CA THR A 178 20.36 9.48 0.83
C THR A 178 19.68 8.23 0.27
N ALA A 179 20.35 7.08 0.34
CA ALA A 179 19.73 5.79 -0.01
C ALA A 179 18.45 5.51 0.81
N SER A 180 18.39 5.96 2.07
CA SER A 180 17.19 5.83 2.91
C SER A 180 16.07 6.75 2.42
N ASP A 181 16.38 7.98 2.01
CA ASP A 181 15.38 8.91 1.47
C ASP A 181 14.81 8.39 0.15
N ILE A 182 15.67 7.83 -0.71
CA ILE A 182 15.26 7.19 -1.97
C ILE A 182 14.37 5.99 -1.69
N SER A 183 14.79 5.08 -0.79
CA SER A 183 14.00 3.92 -0.37
C SER A 183 12.60 4.32 0.12
N GLU A 184 12.52 5.39 0.92
CA GLU A 184 11.26 5.91 1.41
C GLU A 184 10.42 6.51 0.27
N LEU A 185 10.98 7.41 -0.55
CA LEU A 185 10.26 8.06 -1.64
C LEU A 185 9.72 7.06 -2.67
N VAL A 186 10.49 6.03 -3.04
CA VAL A 186 10.04 4.96 -3.93
C VAL A 186 8.73 4.34 -3.42
N GLN A 187 8.66 4.01 -2.14
CA GLN A 187 7.47 3.42 -1.51
C GLN A 187 6.31 4.44 -1.41
N TRP A 188 6.61 5.71 -1.17
CA TRP A 188 5.61 6.77 -1.16
C TRP A 188 4.96 7.00 -2.54
N THR A 189 5.70 6.81 -3.64
CA THR A 189 5.12 6.92 -4.99
C THR A 189 4.04 5.85 -5.22
N ASP A 190 4.28 4.61 -4.77
CA ASP A 190 3.27 3.54 -4.78
C ASP A 190 2.10 3.87 -3.85
N LEU A 191 2.36 4.40 -2.65
CA LEU A 191 1.31 4.78 -1.70
C LEU A 191 0.38 5.84 -2.28
N VAL A 192 0.92 6.89 -2.91
CA VAL A 192 0.13 7.99 -3.50
C VAL A 192 -0.78 7.46 -4.60
N VAL A 193 -0.27 6.60 -5.49
CA VAL A 193 -1.08 5.96 -6.52
C VAL A 193 -2.15 5.06 -5.90
N PHE A 194 -1.78 4.24 -4.91
CA PHE A 194 -2.69 3.30 -4.26
C PHE A 194 -3.83 4.00 -3.50
N ASP A 195 -3.49 4.99 -2.68
CA ASP A 195 -4.47 5.79 -1.94
C ASP A 195 -5.33 6.62 -2.88
N TYR A 196 -4.77 7.13 -3.98
CA TYR A 196 -5.58 7.75 -5.04
C TYR A 196 -6.58 6.74 -5.58
N LEU A 197 -6.15 5.59 -6.08
CA LEU A 197 -7.03 4.60 -6.71
C LEU A 197 -8.10 4.09 -5.75
N THR A 198 -7.76 3.82 -4.51
CA THR A 198 -8.70 3.32 -3.48
C THR A 198 -9.56 4.43 -2.86
N ALA A 199 -9.18 5.70 -3.04
CA ALA A 199 -9.70 6.84 -2.29
C ALA A 199 -9.58 6.64 -0.76
N ASN A 200 -8.43 6.13 -0.30
CA ASN A 200 -8.19 5.96 1.14
C ASN A 200 -8.04 7.34 1.81
N LEU A 201 -8.97 7.65 2.71
CA LEU A 201 -9.04 8.95 3.36
C LEU A 201 -8.27 9.00 4.68
N ASP A 202 -7.93 7.85 5.25
CA ASP A 202 -7.48 7.71 6.63
C ASP A 202 -5.95 7.61 6.77
N ARG A 203 -5.25 8.23 5.81
CA ARG A 203 -3.79 8.45 5.80
C ARG A 203 -3.48 9.92 5.50
N VAL A 204 -2.74 10.19 4.42
CA VAL A 204 -2.24 11.52 4.04
C VAL A 204 -3.38 12.51 3.82
N VAL A 205 -4.51 12.06 3.25
CA VAL A 205 -5.69 12.91 3.06
C VAL A 205 -6.26 13.40 4.39
N ASN A 206 -6.22 12.58 5.44
CA ASN A 206 -6.62 13.00 6.78
C ASN A 206 -5.67 14.08 7.32
N ASN A 207 -4.36 13.94 7.12
CA ASN A 207 -3.40 14.99 7.49
C ASN A 207 -3.69 16.30 6.73
N LEU A 208 -3.91 16.23 5.41
CA LEU A 208 -4.20 17.39 4.57
C LEU A 208 -5.52 18.09 4.96
N TYR A 209 -6.57 17.31 5.23
CA TYR A 209 -7.85 17.85 5.65
C TYR A 209 -7.77 18.58 7.00
N ASN A 210 -6.97 18.05 7.93
CA ASN A 210 -6.81 18.63 9.26
C ASN A 210 -5.75 19.75 9.33
N GLU A 211 -4.90 19.90 8.30
CA GLU A 211 -3.91 20.99 8.20
C GLU A 211 -4.55 22.38 8.32
N ARG A 212 -5.79 22.55 7.83
CA ARG A 212 -6.56 23.80 7.93
C ARG A 212 -6.81 24.27 9.37
N TRP A 213 -6.81 23.34 10.33
CA TRP A 213 -7.01 23.62 11.76
C TRP A 213 -5.72 23.51 12.56
N ASN A 214 -4.74 22.75 12.05
CA ASN A 214 -3.44 22.56 12.68
C ASN A 214 -2.34 22.64 11.61
N PRO A 215 -1.65 23.79 11.47
CA PRO A 215 -0.56 23.95 10.49
C PRO A 215 0.61 22.95 10.67
N GLY A 216 0.73 22.33 11.83
CA GLY A 216 1.72 21.28 12.11
C GLY A 216 1.29 19.88 11.66
N MET A 217 0.07 19.70 11.13
CA MET A 217 -0.51 18.38 10.86
C MET A 217 0.29 17.57 9.83
N MET A 218 0.89 18.23 8.83
CA MET A 218 1.72 17.58 7.82
C MET A 218 3.10 17.13 8.34
N LYS A 219 3.49 17.53 9.55
CA LYS A 219 4.71 17.08 10.25
C LYS A 219 4.43 15.96 11.26
N GLN A 220 3.16 15.66 11.52
CA GLN A 220 2.78 14.55 12.38
C GLN A 220 2.92 13.21 11.65
N PRO A 221 2.98 12.09 12.38
CA PRO A 221 2.88 10.77 11.78
C PRO A 221 1.65 10.64 10.89
N THR A 222 1.80 9.88 9.80
CA THR A 222 0.69 9.55 8.91
C THR A 222 -0.14 8.45 9.54
N HIS A 223 -1.43 8.70 9.72
CA HIS A 223 -2.32 7.70 10.31
C HIS A 223 -2.35 6.42 9.45
N ASN A 224 -2.47 5.27 10.12
CA ASN A 224 -2.47 3.93 9.52
C ASN A 224 -1.26 3.57 8.66
N LEU A 225 -0.19 4.37 8.64
CA LEU A 225 1.06 4.10 7.94
C LEU A 225 2.16 3.92 8.98
N ALA A 226 2.90 2.82 8.86
CA ALA A 226 4.00 2.54 9.76
C ALA A 226 5.19 2.00 8.99
N LYS A 227 6.36 1.96 9.62
CA LYS A 227 7.62 1.53 9.04
C LYS A 227 8.22 0.39 9.85
N THR A 228 8.67 -0.67 9.20
CA THR A 228 9.45 -1.73 9.89
C THR A 228 10.85 -1.21 10.24
N PRO A 229 11.60 -1.86 11.15
CA PRO A 229 12.98 -1.48 11.44
C PRO A 229 13.89 -1.43 10.21
N GLU A 230 13.61 -2.25 9.19
CA GLU A 230 14.34 -2.31 7.93
C GLU A 230 13.95 -1.21 6.93
N GLY A 231 12.93 -0.40 7.24
CA GLY A 231 12.50 0.71 6.40
C GLY A 231 11.31 0.41 5.47
N LEU A 232 10.66 -0.75 5.59
CA LEU A 232 9.48 -1.09 4.78
C LEU A 232 8.27 -0.32 5.30
N LEU A 233 7.65 0.50 4.46
CA LEU A 233 6.35 1.11 4.75
C LEU A 233 5.25 0.05 4.67
N LEU A 234 4.37 0.02 5.66
CA LEU A 234 3.20 -0.85 5.71
C LEU A 234 1.91 -0.06 5.60
N PHE A 235 1.12 -0.42 4.60
CA PHE A 235 -0.15 0.24 4.29
C PHE A 235 -1.27 -0.42 5.12
N LEU A 236 -1.40 -0.03 6.39
CA LEU A 236 -2.37 -0.61 7.33
C LEU A 236 -3.77 0.02 7.18
N ASP A 237 -4.82 -0.63 7.69
CA ASP A 237 -6.21 -0.12 7.69
C ASP A 237 -6.70 0.50 6.36
N ASN A 238 -7.00 -0.37 5.39
CA ASN A 238 -7.54 0.00 4.08
C ASN A 238 -9.07 -0.11 4.01
N GLU A 239 -9.74 -0.21 5.16
CA GLU A 239 -11.19 -0.44 5.25
C GLU A 239 -12.03 0.68 4.61
N SER A 240 -11.46 1.88 4.50
CA SER A 240 -12.14 3.00 3.83
C SER A 240 -12.08 2.91 2.30
N GLY A 241 -11.20 2.09 1.73
CA GLY A 241 -10.96 2.03 0.29
C GLY A 241 -12.14 1.49 -0.52
N LEU A 242 -12.22 1.88 -1.79
CA LEU A 242 -13.07 1.33 -2.87
C LEU A 242 -14.61 1.42 -2.69
N LEU A 243 -15.10 1.69 -1.48
CA LEU A 243 -16.53 1.87 -1.19
C LEU A 243 -16.78 3.14 -0.39
N HIS A 244 -16.32 3.17 0.86
CA HIS A 244 -16.56 4.31 1.74
C HIS A 244 -15.90 5.60 1.21
N GLY A 245 -14.61 5.53 0.86
CA GLY A 245 -13.86 6.64 0.27
C GLY A 245 -14.49 7.14 -1.02
N TYR A 246 -15.00 6.24 -1.86
CA TYR A 246 -15.69 6.61 -3.10
C TYR A 246 -16.98 7.42 -2.90
N ARG A 247 -17.72 7.17 -1.81
CA ARG A 247 -18.90 7.98 -1.46
C ARG A 247 -18.55 9.41 -1.07
N LEU A 248 -17.31 9.64 -0.64
CA LEU A 248 -16.86 10.92 -0.10
C LEU A 248 -15.97 11.70 -1.09
N LEU A 249 -15.81 11.22 -2.33
CA LEU A 249 -14.94 11.85 -3.33
C LEU A 249 -15.31 13.31 -3.62
N GLU A 250 -16.59 13.67 -3.61
CA GLU A 250 -17.01 15.06 -3.80
C GLU A 250 -16.29 16.01 -2.82
N LYS A 251 -16.13 15.56 -1.57
CA LYS A 251 -15.48 16.34 -0.52
C LYS A 251 -13.96 16.20 -0.53
N TYR A 252 -13.42 15.01 -0.82
CA TYR A 252 -12.00 14.72 -0.56
C TYR A 252 -11.13 14.52 -1.80
N GLU A 253 -11.70 14.48 -3.00
CA GLU A 253 -10.94 14.20 -4.23
C GLU A 253 -9.78 15.18 -4.41
N HIS A 254 -10.01 16.48 -4.19
CA HIS A 254 -8.98 17.50 -4.36
C HIS A 254 -7.71 17.27 -3.50
N PHE A 255 -7.82 16.62 -2.34
CA PHE A 255 -6.65 16.25 -1.53
C PHE A 255 -5.86 15.09 -2.16
N HIS A 256 -6.56 14.10 -2.70
CA HIS A 256 -5.92 13.03 -3.47
C HIS A 256 -5.24 13.58 -4.73
N ARG A 257 -5.91 14.48 -5.45
CA ARG A 257 -5.37 15.16 -6.64
C ARG A 257 -4.12 15.97 -6.28
N ALA A 258 -4.13 16.68 -5.14
CA ALA A 258 -2.98 17.48 -4.71
C ALA A 258 -1.69 16.67 -4.53
N LEU A 259 -1.78 15.37 -4.24
CA LEU A 259 -0.62 14.48 -4.18
C LEU A 259 -0.30 13.87 -5.54
N LEU A 260 -1.30 13.30 -6.22
CA LEU A 260 -1.09 12.63 -7.51
C LEU A 260 -0.57 13.59 -8.58
N ASP A 261 -1.12 14.80 -8.67
CA ASP A 261 -0.80 15.75 -9.74
C ASP A 261 0.62 16.32 -9.63
N GLY A 262 1.21 16.28 -8.43
CA GLY A 262 2.59 16.64 -8.19
C GLY A 262 3.58 15.48 -8.41
N LEU A 263 3.11 14.26 -8.65
CA LEU A 263 3.95 13.07 -8.75
C LEU A 263 4.32 12.80 -10.21
N CYS A 264 5.61 12.81 -10.57
CA CYS A 264 6.08 12.41 -11.89
C CYS A 264 7.29 11.46 -11.87
N VAL A 265 7.49 10.76 -10.75
CA VAL A 265 8.43 9.65 -10.63
C VAL A 265 7.67 8.42 -10.14
N PHE A 266 7.85 7.28 -10.81
CA PHE A 266 7.07 6.06 -10.56
C PHE A 266 7.96 4.82 -10.64
N LYS A 267 7.58 3.75 -9.93
CA LYS A 267 8.18 2.45 -10.19
C LYS A 267 7.68 1.89 -11.51
N LYS A 268 8.56 1.23 -12.26
CA LYS A 268 8.21 0.68 -13.57
C LYS A 268 7.11 -0.36 -13.49
N ASP A 269 7.21 -1.28 -12.53
CA ASP A 269 6.19 -2.31 -12.30
C ASP A 269 4.80 -1.73 -12.02
N THR A 270 4.73 -0.62 -11.27
CA THR A 270 3.48 0.08 -10.96
C THR A 270 2.88 0.71 -12.21
N VAL A 271 3.71 1.32 -13.07
CA VAL A 271 3.25 1.87 -14.36
C VAL A 271 2.72 0.76 -15.27
N ASP A 272 3.45 -0.34 -15.40
CA ASP A 272 3.05 -1.48 -16.23
C ASP A 272 1.76 -2.12 -15.71
N ALA A 273 1.58 -2.18 -14.39
CA ALA A 273 0.36 -2.67 -13.78
C ALA A 273 -0.83 -1.74 -14.03
N VAL A 274 -0.65 -0.42 -13.88
CA VAL A 274 -1.69 0.57 -14.21
C VAL A 274 -2.10 0.47 -15.68
N ASP A 275 -1.14 0.32 -16.59
CA ASP A 275 -1.41 0.12 -18.02
C ASP A 275 -2.22 -1.15 -18.30
N LYS A 276 -1.83 -2.28 -17.72
CA LYS A 276 -2.58 -3.55 -17.81
C LYS A 276 -4.01 -3.41 -17.26
N LEU A 277 -4.18 -2.71 -16.13
CA LEU A 277 -5.48 -2.48 -15.53
C LEU A 277 -6.35 -1.52 -16.35
N HIS A 278 -5.75 -0.54 -17.02
CA HIS A 278 -6.44 0.41 -17.88
C HIS A 278 -7.01 -0.27 -19.13
N HIS A 279 -6.21 -1.12 -19.77
CA HIS A 279 -6.60 -1.87 -20.97
C HIS A 279 -7.43 -3.13 -20.66
N GLY A 280 -7.35 -3.65 -19.43
CA GLY A 280 -8.05 -4.85 -18.97
C GLY A 280 -9.41 -4.59 -18.32
N ASN A 281 -10.03 -5.66 -17.83
CA ASN A 281 -11.23 -5.56 -17.00
C ASN A 281 -10.88 -5.73 -15.52
N VAL A 282 -10.58 -4.62 -14.84
CA VAL A 282 -10.23 -4.62 -13.40
C VAL A 282 -11.27 -5.32 -12.52
N GLY A 283 -12.56 -5.23 -12.86
CA GLY A 283 -13.62 -5.92 -12.11
C GLY A 283 -13.51 -7.44 -12.22
N HIS A 284 -13.22 -7.95 -13.43
CA HIS A 284 -12.96 -9.37 -13.64
C HIS A 284 -11.70 -9.82 -12.90
N LEU A 285 -10.61 -9.04 -12.97
CA LEU A 285 -9.35 -9.35 -12.30
C LEU A 285 -9.50 -9.38 -10.78
N LEU A 286 -10.18 -8.41 -10.18
CA LEU A 286 -10.47 -8.40 -8.74
C LEU A 286 -11.37 -9.56 -8.32
N LYS A 287 -12.39 -9.87 -9.13
CA LYS A 287 -13.27 -11.01 -8.85
C LYS A 287 -12.50 -12.33 -8.92
N LYS A 288 -11.63 -12.49 -9.91
CA LYS A 288 -10.74 -13.63 -10.05
C LYS A 288 -9.83 -13.75 -8.81
N SER A 289 -9.16 -12.67 -8.42
CA SER A 289 -8.32 -12.64 -7.22
C SER A 289 -9.10 -13.04 -5.97
N PHE A 290 -10.33 -12.55 -5.79
CA PHE A 290 -11.18 -12.92 -4.65
C PHE A 290 -11.51 -14.42 -4.63
N LEU A 291 -11.95 -14.97 -5.76
CA LEU A 291 -12.33 -16.39 -5.85
C LEU A 291 -11.13 -17.33 -5.69
N GLU A 292 -9.96 -16.96 -6.21
CA GLU A 292 -8.74 -17.77 -6.12
C GLU A 292 -8.10 -17.71 -4.74
N ASN A 293 -8.11 -16.54 -4.09
CA ASN A 293 -7.43 -16.34 -2.81
C ASN A 293 -8.29 -16.69 -1.61
N ASP A 294 -9.61 -16.50 -1.68
CA ASP A 294 -10.53 -16.71 -0.57
C ASP A 294 -11.76 -17.53 -1.03
N PRO A 295 -11.54 -18.79 -1.48
CA PRO A 295 -12.59 -19.63 -2.02
C PRO A 295 -13.69 -19.91 -0.98
N GLY A 296 -14.95 -19.90 -1.42
CA GLY A 296 -16.13 -20.13 -0.57
C GLY A 296 -16.62 -18.90 0.21
N MET A 297 -15.91 -17.77 0.16
CA MET A 297 -16.34 -16.55 0.86
C MET A 297 -17.41 -15.74 0.13
N PHE A 298 -17.74 -16.09 -1.13
CA PHE A 298 -18.69 -15.35 -1.95
C PHE A 298 -20.12 -15.33 -1.37
N ASP A 299 -20.50 -16.37 -0.63
CA ASP A 299 -21.82 -16.46 0.02
C ASP A 299 -21.95 -15.54 1.24
N TRP A 300 -20.83 -15.08 1.79
CA TRP A 300 -20.76 -14.35 3.06
C TRP A 300 -20.34 -12.89 2.89
N LEU A 301 -19.60 -12.60 1.83
CA LEU A 301 -19.15 -11.25 1.50
C LEU A 301 -19.48 -10.96 0.03
N PRO A 302 -20.39 -10.01 -0.26
CA PRO A 302 -20.70 -9.66 -1.63
C PRO A 302 -19.48 -9.08 -2.36
N PHE A 303 -19.45 -9.23 -3.68
CA PHE A 303 -18.45 -8.56 -4.51
C PHE A 303 -18.68 -7.03 -4.55
N LEU A 304 -17.69 -6.29 -5.05
CA LEU A 304 -17.79 -4.84 -5.23
C LEU A 304 -18.97 -4.47 -6.15
N PRO A 305 -19.74 -3.42 -5.81
CA PRO A 305 -20.84 -2.95 -6.65
C PRO A 305 -20.32 -2.29 -7.94
N ASP A 306 -21.11 -2.33 -9.02
CA ASP A 306 -20.74 -1.77 -10.33
C ASP A 306 -20.38 -0.29 -10.28
N ARG A 307 -21.04 0.48 -9.40
CA ARG A 307 -20.73 1.89 -9.18
C ARG A 307 -19.28 2.06 -8.71
N SER A 308 -18.81 1.23 -7.77
CA SER A 308 -17.43 1.27 -7.30
C SER A 308 -16.45 0.87 -8.41
N LEU A 309 -16.77 -0.18 -9.18
CA LEU A 309 -15.93 -0.59 -10.31
C LEU A 309 -15.82 0.49 -11.39
N LYS A 310 -16.91 1.20 -11.68
CA LYS A 310 -16.91 2.34 -12.61
C LYS A 310 -16.03 3.48 -12.10
N THR A 311 -16.11 3.81 -10.81
CA THR A 311 -15.24 4.80 -10.19
C THR A 311 -13.77 4.38 -10.26
N LEU A 312 -13.45 3.13 -9.91
CA LEU A 312 -12.08 2.60 -9.98
C LEU A 312 -11.51 2.70 -11.40
N ARG A 313 -12.27 2.28 -12.43
CA ARG A 313 -11.86 2.40 -13.84
C ARG A 313 -11.56 3.85 -14.23
N LYS A 314 -12.41 4.80 -13.84
CA LYS A 314 -12.18 6.23 -14.10
C LYS A 314 -10.89 6.72 -13.44
N ARG A 315 -10.61 6.29 -12.21
CA ARG A 315 -9.40 6.66 -11.47
C ARG A 315 -8.15 6.02 -12.08
N ILE A 316 -8.21 4.76 -12.51
CA ILE A 316 -7.12 4.09 -13.25
C ILE A 316 -6.80 4.86 -14.53
N ALA A 317 -7.82 5.20 -15.32
CA ALA A 317 -7.65 6.00 -16.54
C ALA A 317 -7.01 7.35 -16.25
N HIS A 318 -7.38 8.00 -15.14
CA HIS A 318 -6.77 9.25 -14.73
C HIS A 318 -5.27 9.09 -14.35
N VAL A 319 -4.91 8.05 -13.58
CA VAL A 319 -3.50 7.77 -13.25
C VAL A 319 -2.69 7.47 -14.51
N HIS A 320 -3.24 6.66 -15.42
CA HIS A 320 -2.60 6.32 -16.69
C HIS A 320 -2.30 7.56 -17.54
N GLU A 321 -3.29 8.44 -17.69
CA GLU A 321 -3.14 9.70 -18.44
C GLU A 321 -2.15 10.65 -17.76
N HIS A 322 -2.14 10.72 -16.43
CA HIS A 322 -1.18 11.49 -15.67
C HIS A 322 0.25 11.01 -15.91
N ILE A 323 0.49 9.69 -15.84
CA ILE A 323 1.79 9.09 -16.16
C ILE A 323 2.23 9.44 -17.60
N ARG A 324 1.32 9.35 -18.57
CA ARG A 324 1.58 9.72 -19.97
C ARG A 324 1.97 11.21 -20.11
N THR A 325 1.31 12.08 -19.36
CA THR A 325 1.61 13.51 -19.31
C THR A 325 3.01 13.75 -18.72
N CYS A 326 3.35 13.11 -17.61
CA CYS A 326 4.69 13.19 -17.03
C CYS A 326 5.76 12.71 -18.03
N LYS A 327 5.54 11.57 -18.70
CA LYS A 327 6.47 11.05 -19.73
C LYS A 327 6.71 12.04 -20.86
N SER A 328 5.67 12.73 -21.31
CA SER A 328 5.77 13.73 -22.37
C SER A 328 6.50 14.98 -21.89
N ARG A 329 6.25 15.41 -20.64
CA ARG A 329 6.85 16.59 -20.03
C ARG A 329 8.34 16.43 -19.71
N PHE A 330 8.74 15.22 -19.31
CA PHE A 330 10.11 14.88 -18.91
C PHE A 330 10.78 13.91 -19.88
N ALA A 331 10.31 13.85 -21.13
CA ALA A 331 11.06 13.21 -22.19
C ALA A 331 12.39 13.97 -22.33
N PRO A 332 13.52 13.29 -22.55
CA PRO A 332 14.73 13.97 -22.98
C PRO A 332 14.35 14.79 -24.22
N ASP A 333 14.63 16.09 -24.23
CA ASP A 333 14.51 16.88 -25.46
C ASP A 333 15.22 16.07 -26.54
N SER A 334 14.50 15.69 -27.59
CA SER A 334 15.13 15.24 -28.82
C SER A 334 15.94 16.43 -29.31
N VAL A 335 17.19 16.51 -28.86
CA VAL A 335 18.19 17.40 -29.43
C VAL A 335 18.32 16.93 -30.87
N VAL A 336 17.55 17.56 -31.75
CA VAL A 336 17.84 17.57 -33.16
C VAL A 336 19.16 18.31 -33.27
N LEU A 337 20.26 17.55 -33.26
CA LEU A 337 21.52 18.03 -33.76
C LEU A 337 21.29 18.24 -35.26
N GLU A 338 20.84 19.44 -35.63
CA GLU A 338 21.00 19.91 -37.00
C GLU A 338 22.52 19.92 -37.26
N ALA A 339 22.99 18.87 -37.93
CA ALA A 339 24.35 18.84 -38.42
C ALA A 339 24.53 20.03 -39.36
N PRO A 340 25.59 20.84 -39.21
CA PRO A 340 25.86 21.91 -40.15
C PRO A 340 26.05 21.29 -41.54
N ILE A 341 25.27 21.77 -42.51
CA ILE A 341 25.55 21.52 -43.92
C ILE A 341 26.88 22.21 -44.20
N ILE A 342 27.94 21.41 -44.34
CA ILE A 342 29.23 21.88 -44.85
C ILE A 342 29.05 21.98 -46.37
N ASN A 343 29.12 23.22 -46.89
CA ASN A 343 29.13 23.52 -48.32
C ASN A 343 30.38 22.98 -49.01
#